data_AF-A0A327TLL5-F1
#
_entry.id   AF-A0A327TLL5-F1
#
_cell.length_a   1.000
_cell.length_b   1.000
_cell.length_c   1.000
_cell.angle_alpha   90.00
_cell.angle_beta   90.00
_cell.angle_gamma   90.00
#
_symmetry.space_group_name_H-M   'P 1'
#
loop_
_entity.id
_entity.type
_entity.pdbx_description
1 polymer ?
#
loop_
_entity_poly.entity_id
_entity_poly.type
_entity_poly.pdbx_seq_one_letter_code
_entity_poly.pdbx_strand_id
1 'polypeptide(L)'
;MAKSKASKTRTRIDALRAVIDKECTAPTCQESGTCRHEGEKAAARHMLGRLLEKLKDAAGDEREERAQMWAEIYERGYDSNGNTYRRGAKYRSGQSMKERAAGIRADIKMARRVGKTPLVQEGPGLMSQALETYRFDPIGEAPEQIKFRVRIGPGYGSIRIGVDNIPQEWGWIAEEVAGHKGETFTRWRRTQALKDLEAELKSIGEAYNADHGSNSMTDCFASAFFVFVESDDPETLAWRAEYERKRRERRA
;
A
#
# COMPACT_ATOMS: atom_id res chain seq x y z
N MET A 1 -15.02 -28.13 -34.13
CA MET A 1 -14.43 -27.95 -32.78
C MET A 1 -13.90 -26.54 -32.65
N ALA A 2 -14.67 -25.64 -32.06
CA ALA A 2 -14.23 -24.27 -31.82
C ALA A 2 -13.28 -24.25 -30.62
N LYS A 3 -12.00 -23.94 -30.86
CA LYS A 3 -11.06 -23.63 -29.78
C LYS A 3 -11.47 -22.29 -29.17
N SER A 4 -12.18 -22.32 -28.04
CA SER A 4 -12.39 -21.11 -27.25
C SER A 4 -11.04 -20.63 -26.76
N LYS A 5 -10.50 -19.58 -27.37
CA LYS A 5 -9.45 -18.78 -26.75
C LYS A 5 -10.10 -18.09 -25.56
N ALA A 6 -10.10 -18.75 -24.40
CA ALA A 6 -10.35 -18.07 -23.14
C ALA A 6 -9.27 -16.99 -23.03
N SER A 7 -9.67 -15.74 -23.28
CA SER A 7 -8.87 -14.58 -22.94
C SER A 7 -8.59 -14.70 -21.44
N LYS A 8 -7.38 -15.13 -21.08
CA LYS A 8 -6.91 -15.13 -19.70
C LYS A 8 -6.71 -13.68 -19.30
N THR A 9 -7.80 -12.99 -18.97
CA THR A 9 -7.71 -11.75 -18.21
C THR A 9 -7.15 -12.17 -16.85
N ARG A 10 -5.82 -12.05 -16.69
CA ARG A 10 -5.16 -12.32 -15.40
C ARG A 10 -5.79 -11.38 -14.39
N THR A 11 -6.33 -11.91 -13.30
CA THR A 11 -6.77 -11.10 -12.17
C THR A 11 -5.56 -10.58 -11.39
N ARG A 12 -5.74 -9.57 -10.54
CA ARG A 12 -4.68 -9.06 -9.66
C ARG A 12 -4.19 -10.15 -8.71
N ILE A 13 -5.09 -11.00 -8.23
CA ILE A 13 -4.76 -12.19 -7.43
C ILE A 13 -3.87 -13.14 -8.23
N ASP A 14 -4.21 -13.45 -9.48
CA ASP A 14 -3.40 -14.32 -10.33
C ASP A 14 -2.03 -13.70 -10.68
N ALA A 15 -1.98 -12.38 -10.86
CA ALA A 15 -0.73 -11.66 -11.08
C ALA A 15 0.19 -11.76 -9.85
N LEU A 16 -0.36 -11.63 -8.64
CA LEU A 16 0.38 -11.78 -7.39
C LEU A 16 0.85 -13.23 -7.20
N ARG A 17 -0.02 -14.22 -7.41
CA ARG A 17 0.34 -15.65 -7.38
C ARG A 17 1.47 -15.97 -8.35
N ALA A 18 1.38 -15.47 -9.60
CA ALA A 18 2.42 -15.67 -10.60
C ALA A 18 3.78 -15.10 -10.19
N VAL A 19 3.82 -13.98 -9.45
CA VAL A 19 5.07 -13.43 -8.91
C VAL A 19 5.63 -14.31 -7.80
N ILE A 20 4.77 -14.79 -6.89
CA ILE A 20 5.15 -15.63 -5.75
C ILE A 20 5.74 -16.97 -6.25
N ASP A 21 5.06 -17.60 -7.20
CA ASP A 21 5.36 -18.94 -7.70
C ASP A 21 6.49 -18.96 -8.74
N LYS A 22 6.92 -17.79 -9.23
CA LYS A 22 8.00 -17.69 -10.23
C LYS A 22 9.29 -18.36 -9.73
N GLU A 23 9.69 -19.48 -10.31
CA GLU A 23 10.93 -20.16 -9.94
C GLU A 23 12.16 -19.28 -10.16
N CYS A 24 13.15 -19.41 -9.27
CA CYS A 24 14.40 -18.70 -9.43
C CYS A 24 15.37 -19.53 -10.27
N THR A 25 15.51 -19.14 -11.54
CA THR A 25 16.39 -19.82 -12.51
C THR A 25 17.76 -19.14 -12.66
N ALA A 26 18.02 -18.05 -11.92
CA ALA A 26 19.28 -17.33 -12.02
C ALA A 26 20.42 -18.11 -11.33
N PRO A 27 21.53 -18.42 -12.03
CA PRO A 27 22.64 -19.21 -11.46
C PRO A 27 23.19 -18.62 -10.16
N THR A 28 23.37 -17.30 -10.13
CA THR A 28 23.84 -16.55 -8.96
C THR A 28 22.95 -16.67 -7.72
N CYS A 29 21.66 -16.95 -7.89
CA CYS A 29 20.72 -17.15 -6.78
C CYS A 29 20.74 -18.61 -6.27
N GLN A 30 21.01 -19.56 -7.16
CA GLN A 30 21.18 -20.96 -6.79
C GLN A 30 22.48 -21.17 -6.01
N GLU A 31 23.57 -20.54 -6.47
CA GLU A 31 24.89 -20.59 -5.81
C GLU A 31 24.91 -19.94 -4.43
N SER A 32 24.19 -18.82 -4.26
CA SER A 32 24.14 -18.10 -2.98
C SER A 32 23.10 -18.67 -1.99
N GLY A 33 22.24 -19.60 -2.44
CA GLY A 33 21.11 -20.09 -1.63
C GLY A 33 20.05 -19.01 -1.31
N THR A 34 20.21 -17.79 -1.82
CA THR A 34 19.28 -16.67 -1.61
C THR A 34 18.80 -16.09 -2.93
N CYS A 35 17.49 -16.13 -3.16
CA CYS A 35 16.89 -15.57 -4.36
C CYS A 35 16.92 -14.03 -4.31
N ARG A 36 17.53 -13.37 -5.30
CA ARG A 36 17.49 -11.90 -5.45
C ARG A 36 16.08 -11.35 -5.63
N HIS A 37 15.12 -12.19 -6.04
CA HIS A 37 13.70 -11.82 -6.16
C HIS A 37 12.91 -12.06 -4.87
N GLU A 38 13.54 -12.53 -3.77
CA GLU A 38 12.79 -12.84 -2.56
C GLU A 38 12.11 -11.61 -1.95
N GLY A 39 12.72 -10.43 -2.06
CA GLY A 39 12.07 -9.17 -1.66
C GLY A 39 10.83 -8.84 -2.48
N GLU A 40 10.86 -9.14 -3.79
CA GLU A 40 9.71 -8.97 -4.68
C GLU A 40 8.61 -10.00 -4.38
N LYS A 41 8.98 -11.25 -4.12
CA LYS A 41 8.05 -12.30 -3.70
C LYS A 41 7.42 -11.99 -2.35
N ALA A 42 8.20 -11.49 -1.40
CA ALA A 42 7.70 -11.07 -0.09
C ALA A 42 6.66 -9.95 -0.24
N ALA A 43 6.96 -8.91 -1.01
CA ALA A 43 6.00 -7.83 -1.30
C ALA A 43 4.72 -8.34 -1.97
N ALA A 44 4.83 -9.32 -2.89
CA ALA A 44 3.67 -9.94 -3.52
C ALA A 44 2.83 -10.76 -2.52
N ARG A 45 3.47 -11.52 -1.61
CA ARG A 45 2.76 -12.22 -0.52
C ARG A 45 2.06 -11.24 0.40
N HIS A 46 2.72 -10.15 0.78
CA HIS A 46 2.13 -9.17 1.67
C HIS A 46 0.88 -8.54 1.06
N MET A 47 0.98 -8.15 -0.20
CA MET A 47 -0.14 -7.56 -0.92
C MET A 47 -1.28 -8.55 -1.14
N LEU A 48 -0.97 -9.81 -1.45
CA LEU A 48 -1.98 -10.86 -1.58
C LEU A 48 -2.74 -11.07 -0.26
N GLY A 49 -2.02 -11.15 0.87
CA GLY A 49 -2.65 -11.27 2.19
C GLY A 49 -3.59 -10.10 2.51
N ARG A 50 -3.13 -8.86 2.33
CA ARG A 50 -3.96 -7.66 2.54
C ARG A 50 -5.19 -7.63 1.63
N LEU A 51 -5.02 -8.02 0.37
CA LEU A 51 -6.11 -8.04 -0.59
C LEU A 51 -7.17 -9.08 -0.21
N LEU A 52 -6.74 -10.31 0.11
CA LEU A 52 -7.65 -11.38 0.54
C LEU A 52 -8.40 -11.01 1.82
N GLU A 53 -7.73 -10.34 2.76
CA GLU A 53 -8.36 -9.85 4.00
C GLU A 53 -9.46 -8.82 3.72
N LYS A 54 -9.19 -7.83 2.85
CA LYS A 54 -10.20 -6.84 2.46
C LYS A 54 -11.38 -7.47 1.73
N LEU A 55 -11.12 -8.43 0.85
CA LEU A 55 -12.17 -9.15 0.13
C LEU A 55 -13.02 -10.00 1.09
N LYS A 56 -12.39 -10.62 2.09
CA LYS A 56 -13.08 -11.35 3.16
C LYS A 56 -13.99 -10.43 3.97
N ASP A 57 -13.53 -9.23 4.31
CA ASP A 57 -14.34 -8.26 5.05
C ASP A 57 -15.51 -7.73 4.19
N ALA A 58 -15.29 -7.55 2.88
CA ALA A 58 -16.33 -7.14 1.94
C ALA A 58 -17.39 -8.24 1.67
N ALA A 59 -17.02 -9.53 1.78
CA ALA A 59 -17.93 -10.65 1.55
C ALA A 59 -19.03 -10.82 2.63
N GLY A 60 -18.94 -10.11 3.76
CA GLY A 60 -19.99 -10.14 4.79
C GLY A 60 -20.28 -11.55 5.32
N ASP A 61 -21.57 -11.91 5.47
CA ASP A 61 -22.02 -13.20 6.02
C ASP A 61 -22.12 -14.32 4.98
N GLU A 62 -21.71 -14.09 3.72
CA GLU A 62 -21.72 -15.13 2.70
C GLU A 62 -20.67 -16.22 3.00
N ARG A 63 -21.17 -17.32 3.56
CA ARG A 63 -20.37 -18.34 4.25
C ARG A 63 -19.37 -19.05 3.35
N GLU A 64 -19.70 -19.27 2.07
CA GLU A 64 -18.92 -20.15 1.19
C GLU A 64 -17.74 -19.43 0.52
N GLU A 65 -17.96 -18.24 -0.06
CA GLU A 65 -16.86 -17.43 -0.61
C GLU A 65 -15.91 -16.94 0.50
N ARG A 66 -16.48 -16.51 1.65
CA ARG A 66 -15.69 -16.16 2.83
C ARG A 66 -14.87 -17.34 3.35
N ALA A 67 -15.42 -18.56 3.33
CA ALA A 67 -14.70 -19.76 3.74
C ALA A 67 -13.56 -20.13 2.77
N GLN A 68 -13.74 -19.94 1.46
CA GLN A 68 -12.67 -20.16 0.47
C GLN A 68 -11.51 -19.18 0.66
N MET A 69 -11.81 -17.89 0.89
CA MET A 69 -10.78 -16.90 1.19
C MET A 69 -10.09 -17.19 2.52
N TRP A 70 -10.85 -17.57 3.55
CA TRP A 70 -10.30 -18.01 4.83
C TRP A 70 -9.39 -19.23 4.69
N ALA A 71 -9.78 -20.21 3.88
CA ALA A 71 -8.97 -21.39 3.61
C ALA A 71 -7.64 -20.99 2.95
N GLU A 72 -7.64 -20.11 1.95
CA GLU A 72 -6.40 -19.66 1.31
C GLU A 72 -5.52 -18.83 2.26
N ILE A 73 -6.12 -17.93 3.04
CA ILE A 73 -5.42 -17.16 4.08
C ILE A 73 -4.81 -18.12 5.11
N TYR A 74 -5.52 -19.16 5.53
CA TYR A 74 -5.05 -20.09 6.56
C TYR A 74 -4.03 -21.12 6.03
N GLU A 75 -4.25 -21.69 4.85
CA GLU A 75 -3.36 -22.67 4.20
C GLU A 75 -2.01 -22.06 3.85
N ARG A 76 -2.00 -20.84 3.30
CA ARG A 76 -0.76 -20.09 3.03
C ARG A 76 -0.24 -19.38 4.29
N GLY A 77 -1.10 -19.31 5.31
CA GLY A 77 -0.89 -18.65 6.58
C GLY A 77 -0.54 -17.20 6.37
N TYR A 78 -1.42 -16.34 5.85
CA TYR A 78 -1.23 -14.90 5.83
C TYR A 78 -1.99 -14.25 7.00
N ASP A 79 -1.51 -13.12 7.54
CA ASP A 79 -2.29 -12.24 8.42
C ASP A 79 -2.82 -11.01 7.66
N SER A 80 -3.61 -10.17 8.34
CA SER A 80 -4.17 -8.93 7.80
C SER A 80 -3.13 -7.89 7.37
N ASN A 81 -1.86 -8.07 7.78
CA ASN A 81 -0.72 -7.25 7.40
C ASN A 81 0.09 -7.90 6.25
N GLY A 82 -0.31 -9.10 5.81
CA GLY A 82 0.35 -9.89 4.80
C GLY A 82 1.55 -10.71 5.31
N ASN A 83 1.78 -10.78 6.62
CA ASN A 83 2.83 -11.62 7.20
C ASN A 83 2.45 -13.09 7.13
N THR A 84 3.44 -13.99 7.12
CA THR A 84 3.12 -15.42 7.14
C THR A 84 2.92 -15.95 8.57
N TYR A 85 1.76 -16.47 8.97
CA TYR A 85 1.38 -17.00 10.29
C TYR A 85 2.49 -17.82 10.99
N ARG A 86 3.24 -18.65 10.23
CA ARG A 86 4.34 -19.47 10.75
C ARG A 86 5.72 -18.80 10.76
N ARG A 87 5.96 -17.81 9.90
CA ARG A 87 7.19 -16.98 9.88
C ARG A 87 6.87 -15.51 10.18
N GLY A 88 5.89 -15.29 11.06
CA GLY A 88 5.08 -14.06 11.15
C GLY A 88 5.82 -12.78 11.51
N ALA A 89 5.05 -11.77 11.92
CA ALA A 89 5.55 -10.49 12.41
C ALA A 89 6.82 -10.67 13.27
N LYS A 90 6.83 -11.70 14.16
CA LYS A 90 7.92 -12.21 15.03
C LYS A 90 9.34 -12.20 14.45
N TYR A 91 9.49 -12.34 13.14
CA TYR A 91 10.80 -12.41 12.47
C TYR A 91 11.26 -11.06 11.91
N ARG A 92 10.50 -9.98 12.11
CA ARG A 92 10.88 -8.60 11.74
C ARG A 92 11.48 -7.82 12.91
N SER A 93 11.39 -8.30 14.14
CA SER A 93 12.02 -7.71 15.34
C SER A 93 13.50 -7.34 15.16
N GLY A 94 14.26 -8.09 14.37
CA GLY A 94 15.67 -7.81 14.05
C GLY A 94 15.91 -6.79 12.91
N GLN A 95 14.87 -6.34 12.21
CA GLN A 95 15.04 -5.43 11.06
C GLN A 95 15.38 -4.02 11.51
N SER A 96 16.45 -3.48 10.94
CA SER A 96 16.83 -2.08 11.01
C SER A 96 15.78 -1.18 10.34
N MET A 97 15.78 0.11 10.70
CA MET A 97 14.94 1.13 10.04
C MET A 97 15.17 1.20 8.53
N LYS A 98 16.40 0.91 8.06
CA LYS A 98 16.72 0.87 6.64
C LYS A 98 16.03 -0.29 5.93
N GLU A 99 16.01 -1.48 6.54
CA GLU A 99 15.34 -2.66 6.00
C GLU A 99 13.82 -2.47 6.00
N ARG A 100 13.24 -1.90 7.06
CA ARG A 100 11.81 -1.56 7.11
C ARG A 100 11.42 -0.57 6.01
N ALA A 101 12.17 0.52 5.87
CA ALA A 101 11.94 1.49 4.80
C ALA A 101 12.15 0.90 3.39
N ALA A 102 13.04 -0.09 3.23
CA ALA A 102 13.20 -0.81 1.96
C ALA A 102 12.02 -1.75 1.68
N GLY A 103 11.52 -2.45 2.70
CA GLY A 103 10.33 -3.30 2.63
C GLY A 103 9.09 -2.50 2.22
N ILE A 104 8.81 -1.39 2.91
CA ILE A 104 7.68 -0.50 2.58
C ILE A 104 7.77 -0.01 1.13
N ARG A 105 8.96 0.35 0.64
CA ARG A 105 9.15 0.73 -0.77
C ARG A 105 8.84 -0.41 -1.74
N ALA A 106 9.25 -1.64 -1.41
CA ALA A 106 8.98 -2.80 -2.22
C ALA A 106 7.48 -3.11 -2.29
N ASP A 107 6.78 -3.01 -1.16
CA ASP A 107 5.32 -3.16 -1.06
C ASP A 107 4.59 -2.11 -1.91
N ILE A 108 4.94 -0.82 -1.79
CA ILE A 108 4.35 0.25 -2.62
C ILE A 108 4.62 -0.02 -4.11
N LYS A 109 5.85 -0.41 -4.48
CA LYS A 109 6.21 -0.73 -5.86
C LYS A 109 5.41 -1.92 -6.41
N MET A 110 5.18 -2.94 -5.58
CA MET A 110 4.35 -4.09 -5.94
C MET A 110 2.90 -3.64 -6.20
N ALA A 111 2.34 -2.85 -5.29
CA ALA A 111 0.98 -2.33 -5.42
C ALA A 111 0.79 -1.53 -6.70
N ARG A 112 1.71 -0.60 -7.01
CA ARG A 112 1.69 0.14 -8.28
C ARG A 112 1.78 -0.75 -9.51
N ARG A 113 2.50 -1.87 -9.43
CA ARG A 113 2.66 -2.77 -10.57
C ARG A 113 1.41 -3.59 -10.84
N VAL A 114 0.83 -4.20 -9.81
CA VAL A 114 -0.33 -5.10 -9.99
C VAL A 114 -1.66 -4.34 -9.98
N GLY A 115 -1.69 -3.11 -9.47
CA GLY A 115 -2.83 -2.21 -9.49
C GLY A 115 -3.42 -1.98 -10.88
N LYS A 116 -2.59 -2.07 -11.92
CA LYS A 116 -3.00 -1.96 -13.33
C LYS A 116 -3.77 -3.19 -13.85
N THR A 117 -3.79 -4.27 -13.09
CA THR A 117 -4.50 -5.51 -13.43
C THR A 117 -5.89 -5.49 -12.80
N PRO A 118 -6.96 -5.91 -13.53
CA PRO A 118 -8.30 -6.03 -12.97
C PRO A 118 -8.32 -6.89 -11.72
N LEU A 119 -9.07 -6.49 -10.69
CA LEU A 119 -9.04 -7.21 -9.41
C LEU A 119 -9.68 -8.59 -9.50
N VAL A 120 -10.81 -8.71 -10.19
CA VAL A 120 -11.48 -9.98 -10.51
C VAL A 120 -11.82 -10.03 -11.99
N GLN A 121 -12.18 -11.22 -12.47
CA GLN A 121 -12.67 -11.42 -13.83
C GLN A 121 -14.08 -10.82 -13.95
N GLU A 122 -14.37 -10.06 -15.00
CA GLU A 122 -15.71 -9.52 -15.25
C GLU A 122 -16.72 -10.67 -15.35
N GLY A 123 -17.75 -10.65 -14.49
CA GLY A 123 -18.79 -11.67 -14.43
C GLY A 123 -19.90 -11.31 -13.42
N PRO A 124 -21.05 -12.00 -13.45
CA PRO A 124 -22.07 -11.83 -12.42
C PRO A 124 -21.60 -12.45 -11.10
N GLY A 125 -21.50 -11.64 -10.04
CA GLY A 125 -21.12 -12.09 -8.70
C GLY A 125 -20.93 -10.93 -7.72
N LEU A 126 -21.01 -11.23 -6.41
CA LEU A 126 -20.90 -10.24 -5.34
C LEU A 126 -19.52 -9.54 -5.35
N MET A 127 -18.47 -10.29 -5.71
CA MET A 127 -17.11 -9.78 -5.96
C MET A 127 -17.08 -8.67 -7.02
N SER A 128 -17.86 -8.79 -8.09
CA SER A 128 -17.93 -7.78 -9.15
C SER A 128 -18.74 -6.54 -8.73
N GLN A 129 -19.73 -6.69 -7.84
CA GLN A 129 -20.50 -5.57 -7.26
C GLN A 129 -19.74 -4.85 -6.13
N ALA A 130 -19.01 -5.59 -5.30
CA ALA A 130 -18.16 -5.02 -4.26
C ALA A 130 -17.05 -4.15 -4.86
N LEU A 131 -16.55 -4.50 -6.05
CA LEU A 131 -15.54 -3.74 -6.81
C LEU A 131 -15.98 -2.36 -7.29
N GLU A 132 -17.26 -2.18 -7.62
CA GLU A 132 -17.78 -0.87 -8.02
C GLU A 132 -17.84 0.09 -6.82
N THR A 133 -17.92 -0.46 -5.60
CA THR A 133 -18.15 0.32 -4.37
C THR A 133 -16.88 0.51 -3.54
N TYR A 134 -15.97 -0.47 -3.53
CA TYR A 134 -14.79 -0.48 -2.67
C TYR A 134 -13.48 -0.33 -3.46
N ARG A 135 -12.66 0.66 -3.06
CA ARG A 135 -11.28 0.82 -3.53
C ARG A 135 -10.37 -0.15 -2.78
N PHE A 136 -10.22 -1.35 -3.31
CA PHE A 136 -9.45 -2.40 -2.64
C PHE A 136 -7.93 -2.14 -2.69
N ASP A 137 -7.43 -1.40 -3.69
CA ASP A 137 -6.01 -1.05 -3.81
C ASP A 137 -5.82 0.44 -4.15
N PRO A 138 -5.99 1.34 -3.16
CA PRO A 138 -5.84 2.78 -3.38
C PRO A 138 -4.47 3.18 -3.94
N ILE A 139 -3.41 2.43 -3.61
CA ILE A 139 -2.05 2.67 -4.11
C ILE A 139 -1.95 2.27 -5.59
N GLY A 140 -2.43 1.08 -5.95
CA GLY A 140 -2.44 0.58 -7.32
C GLY A 140 -3.32 1.41 -8.26
N GLU A 141 -4.44 1.92 -7.76
CA GLU A 141 -5.44 2.70 -8.51
C GLU A 141 -5.13 4.21 -8.56
N ALA A 142 -4.13 4.67 -7.80
CA ALA A 142 -3.72 6.07 -7.82
C ALA A 142 -3.26 6.54 -9.23
N PRO A 143 -3.48 7.82 -9.60
CA PRO A 143 -3.00 8.39 -10.86
C PRO A 143 -1.51 8.15 -11.12
N GLU A 144 -1.13 7.92 -12.38
CA GLU A 144 0.26 7.59 -12.75
C GLU A 144 1.28 8.67 -12.39
N GLN A 145 0.87 9.94 -12.39
CA GLN A 145 1.73 11.06 -12.03
C GLN A 145 2.11 11.12 -10.55
N ILE A 146 1.35 10.45 -9.65
CA ILE A 146 1.64 10.43 -8.22
C ILE A 146 2.93 9.65 -7.96
N LYS A 147 3.85 10.29 -7.23
CA LYS A 147 5.13 9.70 -6.84
C LYS A 147 5.16 9.44 -5.35
N PHE A 148 5.64 8.25 -4.97
CA PHE A 148 5.80 7.86 -3.58
C PHE A 148 7.27 7.91 -3.19
N ARG A 149 7.57 8.52 -2.05
CA ARG A 149 8.89 8.52 -1.44
C ARG A 149 8.81 7.95 -0.04
N VAL A 150 9.76 7.11 0.34
CA VAL A 150 9.84 6.58 1.71
C VAL A 150 11.20 6.97 2.26
N ARG A 151 11.21 7.68 3.39
CA ARG A 151 12.42 8.17 4.05
C ARG A 151 12.37 7.88 5.54
N ILE A 152 13.54 7.65 6.13
CA ILE A 152 13.68 7.64 7.59
C ILE A 152 13.63 9.10 8.04
N GLY A 153 12.78 9.41 9.00
CA GLY A 153 12.64 10.76 9.53
C GLY A 153 13.87 11.21 10.34
N PRO A 154 14.03 12.52 10.54
CA PRO A 154 15.08 13.05 11.41
C PRO A 154 14.91 12.48 12.83
N GLY A 155 16.03 12.09 13.46
CA GLY A 155 16.03 11.46 14.79
C GLY A 155 15.81 9.95 14.83
N TYR A 156 15.81 9.25 13.68
CA TYR A 156 15.81 7.78 13.53
C TYR A 156 14.60 7.00 14.10
N GLY A 157 13.60 7.66 14.68
CA GLY A 157 12.40 7.03 15.26
C GLY A 157 11.13 7.05 14.39
N SER A 158 11.24 7.39 13.10
CA SER A 158 10.06 7.44 12.22
C SER A 158 10.36 7.07 10.77
N ILE A 159 9.34 6.60 10.07
CA ILE A 159 9.30 6.46 8.61
C ILE A 159 8.28 7.44 8.08
N ARG A 160 8.69 8.27 7.12
CA ARG A 160 7.83 9.24 6.42
C ARG A 160 7.62 8.77 5.00
N ILE A 161 6.35 8.65 4.61
CA ILE A 161 5.89 8.29 3.27
C ILE A 161 5.34 9.56 2.62
N GLY A 162 6.11 10.14 1.71
CA GLY A 162 5.70 11.30 0.92
C GLY A 162 4.88 10.89 -0.30
N VAL A 163 3.80 11.61 -0.55
CA VAL A 163 2.93 11.49 -1.71
C VAL A 163 3.01 12.80 -2.50
N ASP A 164 3.74 12.78 -3.60
CA ASP A 164 4.00 13.96 -4.43
C ASP A 164 3.18 13.92 -5.73
N ASN A 165 3.05 15.08 -6.39
CA ASN A 165 2.38 15.24 -7.69
C ASN A 165 0.92 14.76 -7.70
N ILE A 166 0.18 15.06 -6.64
CA ILE A 166 -1.25 14.73 -6.52
C ILE A 166 -2.05 15.65 -7.48
N PRO A 167 -2.79 15.11 -8.47
CA PRO A 167 -3.67 15.93 -9.30
C PRO A 167 -4.72 16.64 -8.44
N GLN A 168 -4.95 17.92 -8.70
CA GLN A 168 -5.84 18.75 -7.89
C GLN A 168 -7.25 18.18 -7.88
N GLU A 169 -7.80 17.90 -9.06
CA GLU A 169 -9.13 17.36 -9.31
C GLU A 169 -9.36 15.96 -8.72
N TRP A 170 -8.28 15.20 -8.46
CA TRP A 170 -8.36 13.86 -7.89
C TRP A 170 -8.21 13.86 -6.37
N GLY A 171 -7.27 14.65 -5.84
CA GLY A 171 -6.88 14.59 -4.43
C GLY A 171 -7.49 15.66 -3.55
N TRP A 172 -7.94 16.78 -4.12
CA TRP A 172 -8.24 17.98 -3.37
C TRP A 172 -9.59 18.59 -3.73
N ILE A 173 -10.28 19.11 -2.71
CA ILE A 173 -11.52 19.87 -2.83
C ILE A 173 -11.20 21.28 -2.34
N ALA A 174 -11.40 22.27 -3.20
CA ALA A 174 -11.32 23.68 -2.84
C ALA A 174 -12.63 24.08 -2.16
N GLU A 175 -12.55 24.53 -0.91
CA GLU A 175 -13.68 25.14 -0.23
C GLU A 175 -13.34 26.61 0.06
N GLU A 176 -14.20 27.51 -0.35
CA GLU A 176 -14.08 28.91 0.05
C GLU A 176 -14.62 29.07 1.47
N VAL A 177 -13.80 29.61 2.36
CA VAL A 177 -14.14 29.77 3.78
C VAL A 177 -13.92 31.23 4.17
N ALA A 178 -14.89 31.79 4.88
CA ALA A 178 -14.74 33.10 5.48
C ALA A 178 -13.79 33.03 6.68
N GLY A 179 -12.69 33.77 6.59
CA GLY A 179 -11.73 33.97 7.67
C GLY A 179 -12.15 35.02 8.67
N HIS A 180 -11.25 35.25 9.63
CA HIS A 180 -11.44 36.31 10.60
C HIS A 180 -11.42 37.67 9.89
N LYS A 181 -12.41 38.53 10.17
CA LYS A 181 -12.66 39.83 9.49
C LYS A 181 -13.24 39.77 8.08
N GLY A 182 -13.76 38.61 7.64
CA GLY A 182 -14.48 38.51 6.36
C GLY A 182 -13.60 38.31 5.13
N GLU A 183 -12.29 38.12 5.32
CA GLU A 183 -11.38 37.73 4.24
C GLU A 183 -11.68 36.28 3.82
N THR A 184 -11.98 36.06 2.54
CA THR A 184 -12.22 34.72 1.99
C THR A 184 -10.88 34.07 1.63
N PHE A 185 -10.67 32.84 2.10
CA PHE A 185 -9.50 32.04 1.70
C PHE A 185 -9.94 30.65 1.26
N THR A 186 -9.13 30.02 0.40
CA THR A 186 -9.38 28.66 -0.06
C THR A 186 -8.84 27.67 0.95
N ARG A 187 -9.72 26.90 1.59
CA ARG A 187 -9.35 25.75 2.40
C ARG A 187 -9.35 24.51 1.52
N TRP A 188 -8.19 23.87 1.42
CA TRP A 188 -8.08 22.59 0.73
C TRP A 188 -8.50 21.44 1.65
N ARG A 189 -9.48 20.66 1.23
CA ARG A 189 -9.83 19.38 1.86
C ARG A 189 -9.38 18.21 1.00
N ARG A 190 -8.98 17.12 1.65
CA ARG A 190 -8.65 15.86 0.98
C ARG A 190 -9.93 15.19 0.48
N THR A 191 -9.95 14.73 -0.77
CA THR A 191 -11.00 13.85 -1.30
C THR A 191 -10.99 12.50 -0.59
N GLN A 192 -12.06 11.71 -0.72
CA GLN A 192 -12.07 10.35 -0.19
C GLN A 192 -10.96 9.49 -0.81
N ALA A 193 -10.71 9.68 -2.11
CA ALA A 193 -9.62 9.05 -2.85
C ALA A 193 -8.25 9.22 -2.18
N LEU A 194 -7.91 10.45 -1.79
CA LEU A 194 -6.65 10.75 -1.14
C LEU A 194 -6.61 10.20 0.30
N LYS A 195 -7.73 10.26 1.03
CA LYS A 195 -7.81 9.65 2.38
C LYS A 195 -7.60 8.15 2.35
N ASP A 196 -8.21 7.44 1.41
CA ASP A 196 -8.05 6.00 1.26
C ASP A 196 -6.61 5.64 0.89
N LEU A 197 -5.97 6.44 0.02
CA LEU A 197 -4.55 6.29 -0.30
C LEU A 197 -3.65 6.49 0.92
N GLU A 198 -3.88 7.54 1.70
CA GLU A 198 -3.11 7.83 2.92
C GLU A 198 -3.30 6.73 3.98
N ALA A 199 -4.52 6.25 4.15
CA ALA A 199 -4.83 5.15 5.06
C ALA A 199 -4.12 3.86 4.65
N GLU A 200 -4.12 3.52 3.36
CA GLU A 200 -3.44 2.34 2.86
C GLU A 200 -1.92 2.43 3.05
N LEU A 201 -1.31 3.58 2.73
CA LEU A 201 0.13 3.79 2.95
C LEU A 201 0.50 3.70 4.42
N LYS A 202 -0.34 4.23 5.30
CA LYS A 202 -0.16 4.15 6.75
C LYS A 202 -0.27 2.70 7.22
N SER A 203 -1.26 1.95 6.76
CA SER A 203 -1.42 0.52 7.05
C SER A 203 -0.19 -0.29 6.61
N ILE A 204 0.35 -0.06 5.41
CA ILE A 204 1.60 -0.71 4.98
C ILE A 204 2.75 -0.37 5.92
N GLY A 205 2.90 0.89 6.33
CA GLY A 205 3.94 1.26 7.29
C GLY A 205 3.77 0.56 8.64
N GLU A 206 2.54 0.53 9.16
CA GLU A 206 2.20 -0.05 10.46
C GLU A 206 2.27 -1.59 10.47
N ALA A 207 2.10 -2.24 9.32
CA ALA A 207 2.38 -3.67 9.14
C ALA A 207 3.85 -4.02 9.46
N TYR A 208 4.78 -3.06 9.31
CA TYR A 208 6.17 -3.22 9.74
C TYR A 208 6.38 -2.87 11.21
N ASN A 209 5.38 -2.38 11.95
CA ASN A 209 5.40 -2.19 13.41
C ASN A 209 4.75 -3.35 14.19
N ALA A 210 3.91 -4.16 13.53
CA ALA A 210 3.07 -5.19 14.16
C ALA A 210 3.79 -6.22 15.05
N ASP A 211 5.13 -6.26 15.05
CA ASP A 211 5.96 -7.16 15.86
C ASP A 211 6.63 -6.52 17.09
N HIS A 212 6.55 -5.21 17.28
CA HIS A 212 7.30 -4.60 18.38
C HIS A 212 6.61 -4.82 19.72
N GLY A 213 7.03 -5.86 20.44
CA GLY A 213 6.71 -6.05 21.87
C GLY A 213 5.22 -6.16 22.20
N SER A 214 4.35 -6.28 21.19
CA SER A 214 2.91 -6.36 21.35
C SER A 214 2.55 -7.76 21.83
N ASN A 215 2.41 -7.88 23.14
CA ASN A 215 2.04 -9.13 23.82
C ASN A 215 0.61 -8.97 24.34
N SER A 216 -0.29 -9.83 23.86
CA SER A 216 -1.68 -9.90 24.31
C SER A 216 -1.83 -10.20 25.80
N MET A 217 -0.78 -10.71 26.46
CA MET A 217 -0.78 -10.96 27.90
C MET A 217 -0.44 -9.71 28.73
N THR A 218 0.09 -8.64 28.13
CA THR A 218 0.59 -7.46 28.86
C THR A 218 -0.02 -6.14 28.42
N ASP A 219 -1.00 -6.12 27.50
CA ASP A 219 -1.62 -4.90 26.92
C ASP A 219 -0.60 -3.83 26.48
N CYS A 220 0.61 -4.25 26.13
CA CYS A 220 1.69 -3.35 25.78
C CYS A 220 1.73 -3.19 24.26
N PHE A 221 1.23 -2.07 23.74
CA PHE A 221 1.34 -1.73 22.32
C PHE A 221 2.63 -0.96 22.06
N ALA A 222 3.77 -1.65 22.11
CA ALA A 222 5.03 -1.02 21.75
C ALA A 222 5.12 -0.81 20.22
N SER A 223 5.65 0.33 19.81
CA SER A 223 5.96 0.63 18.40
C SER A 223 7.45 0.86 18.28
N ALA A 224 8.10 0.29 17.26
CA ALA A 224 9.52 0.63 17.03
C ALA A 224 9.70 2.01 16.42
N PHE A 225 8.73 2.44 15.63
CA PHE A 225 8.82 3.69 14.90
C PHE A 225 7.43 4.27 14.65
N PHE A 226 7.37 5.58 14.41
CA PHE A 226 6.15 6.22 13.96
C PHE A 226 6.07 6.26 12.44
N VAL A 227 4.88 6.04 11.88
CA VAL A 227 4.60 6.17 10.45
C VAL A 227 3.90 7.50 10.22
N PHE A 228 4.44 8.31 9.32
CA PHE A 228 3.80 9.54 8.86
C PHE A 228 3.57 9.46 7.36
N VAL A 229 2.37 9.81 6.92
CA VAL A 229 2.07 10.03 5.51
C VAL A 229 2.00 11.53 5.29
N GLU A 230 2.77 12.03 4.33
CA GLU A 230 2.92 13.45 4.05
C GLU A 230 2.43 13.72 2.63
N SER A 231 1.41 14.57 2.52
CA SER A 231 0.92 15.12 1.26
C SER A 231 0.85 16.64 1.42
N ASP A 232 1.28 17.38 0.39
CA ASP A 232 1.18 18.83 0.38
C ASP A 232 -0.04 19.24 -0.43
N ASP A 233 -0.85 20.15 0.11
CA ASP A 233 -1.94 20.77 -0.63
C ASP A 233 -1.40 21.74 -1.72
N PRO A 234 -2.23 22.11 -2.71
CA PRO A 234 -1.80 22.97 -3.82
C PRO A 234 -1.18 24.30 -3.39
N GLU A 235 -1.67 24.92 -2.32
CA GLU A 235 -1.16 26.20 -1.81
C GLU A 235 0.21 26.00 -1.14
N THR A 236 0.36 24.96 -0.32
CA THR A 236 1.67 24.59 0.26
C THR A 236 2.71 24.30 -0.82
N LEU A 237 2.33 23.62 -1.91
CA LEU A 237 3.22 23.37 -3.05
C LEU A 237 3.65 24.67 -3.75
N ALA A 238 2.71 25.58 -4.00
CA ALA A 238 2.99 26.88 -4.60
C ALA A 238 3.95 27.71 -3.72
N TRP A 239 3.69 27.75 -2.42
CA TRP A 239 4.55 28.43 -1.45
C TRP A 239 5.96 27.84 -1.41
N ARG A 240 6.12 26.51 -1.38
CA ARG A 240 7.44 25.86 -1.40
C ARG A 240 8.21 26.18 -2.68
N ALA A 241 7.54 26.15 -3.84
CA ALA A 241 8.16 26.48 -5.12
C ALA A 241 8.67 27.92 -5.14
N GLU A 242 7.88 28.87 -4.64
CA GLU A 242 8.29 30.27 -4.53
C GLU A 242 9.46 30.45 -3.55
N TYR A 243 9.39 29.78 -2.39
CA TYR A 243 10.45 29.82 -1.39
C TYR A 243 11.78 29.29 -1.94
N GLU A 244 11.76 28.16 -2.64
CA GLU A 244 12.95 27.60 -3.28
C GLU A 244 13.51 28.51 -4.37
N ARG A 245 12.65 29.16 -5.17
CA ARG A 245 13.06 30.14 -6.17
C ARG A 245 13.82 31.30 -5.50
N LYS A 246 13.21 31.94 -4.49
CA LYS A 246 13.83 33.04 -3.73
C LYS A 246 15.14 32.63 -3.07
N ARG A 247 15.22 31.40 -2.56
CA ARG A 247 16.44 30.87 -1.94
C ARG A 247 17.57 30.68 -2.96
N ARG A 248 17.26 30.27 -4.19
CA ARG A 248 18.26 30.14 -5.27
C ARG A 248 18.74 31.51 -5.74
N GLU A 249 17.82 32.47 -5.90
CA GLU A 249 18.15 33.86 -6.26
C GLU A 249 19.08 34.51 -5.23
N ARG A 250 18.88 34.28 -3.94
CA ARG A 250 19.77 34.79 -2.87
C ARG A 250 21.16 34.15 -2.83
N ARG A 251 21.36 33.03 -3.53
CA ARG A 251 22.63 32.29 -3.56
C ARG A 251 23.43 32.54 -4.84
N ALA A 252 22.81 33.13 -5.86
CA ALA A 252 23.45 33.57 -7.10
C ALA A 252 24.02 34.98 -6.91
#